data_AF-T1KU71-F1
#
_entry.id   AF-T1KU71-F1
#
_cell.length_a   1.000
_cell.length_b   1.000
_cell.length_c   1.000
_cell.angle_alpha   90.00
_cell.angle_beta   90.00
_cell.angle_gamma   90.00
#
_symmetry.space_group_name_H-M   'P 1'
#
loop_
_entity.id
_entity.type
_entity.pdbx_description
1 polymer ?
#
loop_
_entity_poly.entity_id
_entity_poly.type
_entity_poly.pdbx_seq_one_letter_code
_entity_poly.pdbx_strand_id
1 'polypeptide(L)'
;MNSADFHTVFTHFDEKIDLINDLIPLVKVCKLETCNSENNGVNENLPKLSYLSAIVQEMEEMLNIVDTELDRQKGDLLNQKDLIMKKFDCIQDHCEHLASFKRNIKTAREIKETNTLPNPKVQSQSMIHQPVTKANVKSVRKEDNRIKKPSGNDTNKAKHPVATEYKSNKSRDIPIVEPISKYEFDDIPQYMRGRITHSSLNQGLVSFMETITAKYQLLATHSSRHSDEEMKRAQLYKSQENSETSGQLFCTTDDLKLYSNLKETNTTKIVLTCLRHCKRVKEIRGPGKLIRYALVKP
;
A
#
# COMPACT_ATOMS: atom_id res chain seq x y z
N MET A 1 -16.98 12.86 -13.28
CA MET A 1 -16.16 14.06 -13.04
C MET A 1 -15.17 13.83 -11.89
N ASN A 2 -14.00 14.45 -11.94
CA ASN A 2 -13.08 14.60 -10.81
C ASN A 2 -13.44 15.85 -9.99
N SER A 3 -12.86 15.99 -8.80
CA SER A 3 -13.00 17.21 -7.96
C SER A 3 -12.56 18.51 -8.67
N ALA A 4 -11.61 18.44 -9.60
CA ALA A 4 -11.19 19.59 -10.41
C ALA A 4 -12.26 20.05 -11.42
N ASP A 5 -13.03 19.12 -11.97
CA ASP A 5 -14.09 19.41 -12.94
C ASP A 5 -15.23 20.16 -12.23
N PHE A 6 -15.65 19.69 -11.04
CA PHE A 6 -16.63 20.39 -10.20
C PHE A 6 -16.19 21.80 -9.82
N HIS A 7 -14.93 21.99 -9.41
CA HIS A 7 -14.41 23.33 -9.11
C HIS A 7 -14.50 24.25 -10.34
N THR A 8 -14.24 23.73 -11.54
CA THR A 8 -14.37 24.49 -12.80
C THR A 8 -15.84 24.87 -13.08
N VAL A 9 -16.78 23.96 -12.84
CA VAL A 9 -18.23 24.25 -12.96
C VAL A 9 -18.67 25.31 -11.95
N PHE A 10 -18.25 25.21 -10.68
CA PHE A 10 -18.61 26.20 -9.67
C PHE A 10 -18.03 27.58 -9.97
N THR A 11 -16.74 27.71 -10.35
CA THR A 11 -16.16 29.01 -10.75
C THR A 11 -16.92 29.63 -11.92
N HIS A 12 -17.29 28.85 -12.93
CA HIS A 12 -18.09 29.35 -14.05
C HIS A 12 -19.55 29.70 -13.64
N PHE A 13 -20.10 29.04 -12.61
CA PHE A 13 -21.41 29.40 -12.05
C PHE A 13 -21.35 30.73 -11.29
N ASP A 14 -20.29 30.96 -10.50
CA ASP A 14 -20.02 32.21 -9.80
C ASP A 14 -19.84 33.38 -10.79
N GLU A 15 -19.04 33.18 -11.86
CA GLU A 15 -18.88 34.16 -12.96
C GLU A 15 -20.22 34.57 -13.61
N LYS A 16 -21.19 33.64 -13.70
CA LYS A 16 -22.53 33.90 -14.27
C LYS A 16 -23.46 34.58 -13.27
N ILE A 17 -23.32 34.28 -11.97
CA ILE A 17 -24.01 34.99 -10.89
C ILE A 17 -23.59 36.47 -10.86
N ASP A 18 -22.29 36.75 -10.92
CA ASP A 18 -21.78 38.13 -10.94
C ASP A 18 -22.26 38.90 -12.17
N LEU A 19 -22.24 38.26 -13.36
CA LEU A 19 -22.79 38.84 -14.58
C LEU A 19 -24.31 39.16 -14.48
N ILE A 20 -25.09 38.31 -13.81
CA ILE A 20 -26.50 38.59 -13.50
C ILE A 20 -26.63 39.76 -12.51
N ASN A 21 -25.78 39.81 -11.48
CA ASN A 21 -25.80 40.86 -10.46
C ASN A 21 -25.51 42.25 -11.06
N ASP A 22 -24.61 42.36 -12.03
CA ASP A 22 -24.34 43.60 -12.76
C ASP A 22 -25.49 44.00 -13.71
N LEU A 23 -26.17 43.03 -14.33
CA LEU A 23 -27.27 43.28 -15.27
C LEU A 23 -28.59 43.66 -14.58
N ILE A 24 -28.86 43.16 -13.37
CA ILE A 24 -30.11 43.42 -12.63
C ILE A 24 -30.36 44.92 -12.35
N PRO A 25 -29.37 45.72 -11.88
CA PRO A 25 -29.52 47.17 -11.73
C PRO A 25 -29.84 47.88 -13.04
N LEU A 26 -29.16 47.54 -14.14
CA LEU A 26 -29.37 48.15 -15.44
C LEU A 26 -30.81 47.92 -15.95
N VAL A 27 -31.31 46.69 -15.84
CA VAL A 27 -32.70 46.34 -16.20
C VAL A 27 -33.73 47.03 -15.30
N LYS A 28 -33.40 47.34 -14.04
CA LYS A 28 -34.26 48.15 -13.15
C LYS A 28 -34.30 49.63 -13.58
N VAL A 29 -33.16 50.21 -13.96
CA VAL A 29 -33.07 51.61 -14.44
C VAL A 29 -33.89 51.79 -15.72
N CYS A 30 -33.66 50.98 -16.76
CA CYS A 30 -34.37 51.12 -18.04
C CYS A 30 -35.90 50.98 -17.88
N LYS A 31 -36.37 50.15 -16.94
CA LYS A 31 -37.81 50.02 -16.64
C LYS A 31 -38.43 51.29 -16.05
N LEU A 32 -37.68 52.06 -15.25
CA LEU A 32 -38.15 53.32 -14.67
C LEU A 32 -38.20 54.45 -15.70
N GLU A 33 -37.26 54.46 -16.65
CA GLU A 33 -37.24 55.43 -17.77
C GLU A 33 -38.44 55.23 -18.69
N THR A 34 -38.76 53.98 -19.06
CA THR A 34 -39.88 53.65 -19.95
C THR A 34 -41.27 54.00 -19.41
N CYS A 35 -41.41 54.34 -18.12
CA CYS A 35 -42.68 54.77 -17.53
C CYS A 35 -42.95 56.28 -17.62
N ASN A 36 -41.98 57.09 -18.06
CA ASN A 36 -42.04 58.55 -17.94
C ASN A 36 -42.06 59.31 -19.29
N SER A 37 -42.09 58.63 -20.44
CA SER A 37 -42.01 59.28 -21.76
C SER A 37 -42.98 58.72 -22.80
N GLU A 38 -44.16 59.32 -22.92
CA GLU A 38 -44.97 59.22 -24.14
C GLU A 38 -44.34 60.05 -25.28
N ASN A 39 -43.31 59.52 -25.97
CA ASN A 39 -43.11 59.71 -27.41
C ASN A 39 -41.89 58.96 -27.99
N ASN A 40 -42.13 58.32 -29.14
CA ASN A 40 -41.22 58.07 -30.26
C ASN A 40 -39.68 58.15 -30.03
N GLY A 41 -39.08 57.02 -29.66
CA GLY A 41 -37.66 56.75 -29.80
C GLY A 41 -37.36 55.26 -29.66
N VAL A 42 -36.76 54.62 -30.67
CA VAL A 42 -36.35 53.21 -30.57
C VAL A 42 -35.12 53.15 -29.67
N ASN A 43 -35.31 52.79 -28.41
CA ASN A 43 -34.24 52.82 -27.41
C ASN A 43 -33.33 51.58 -27.53
N GLU A 44 -32.27 51.71 -28.32
CA GLU A 44 -31.27 50.64 -28.57
C GLU A 44 -30.47 50.22 -27.32
N ASN A 45 -30.52 50.99 -26.23
CA ASN A 45 -29.72 50.76 -25.02
C ASN A 45 -30.35 49.80 -24.00
N LEU A 46 -31.55 49.25 -24.23
CA LEU A 46 -32.12 48.25 -23.32
C LEU A 46 -31.25 46.98 -23.33
N PRO A 47 -30.63 46.55 -22.22
CA PRO A 47 -29.90 45.29 -22.15
C PRO A 47 -30.89 44.16 -22.46
N LYS A 48 -30.74 43.54 -23.62
CA LYS A 48 -31.79 42.69 -24.20
C LYS A 48 -32.12 41.55 -23.23
N LEU A 49 -33.37 41.46 -22.80
CA LEU A 49 -33.84 40.47 -21.81
C LEU A 49 -33.53 39.02 -22.23
N SER A 50 -33.40 38.77 -23.53
CA SER A 50 -32.93 37.51 -24.11
C SER A 50 -31.52 37.10 -23.66
N TYR A 51 -30.64 38.04 -23.32
CA TYR A 51 -29.29 37.75 -22.83
C TYR A 51 -29.31 37.22 -21.39
N LEU A 52 -30.10 37.85 -20.51
CA LEU A 52 -30.38 37.28 -19.18
C LEU A 52 -31.07 35.91 -19.29
N SER A 53 -32.02 35.75 -20.21
CA SER A 53 -32.66 34.45 -20.46
C SER A 53 -31.67 33.38 -20.91
N ALA A 54 -30.67 33.73 -21.74
CA ALA A 54 -29.63 32.81 -22.17
C ALA A 54 -28.69 32.42 -21.02
N ILE A 55 -28.26 33.39 -20.18
CA ILE A 55 -27.42 33.09 -19.00
C ILE A 55 -28.16 32.16 -18.03
N VAL A 56 -29.45 32.40 -17.77
CA VAL A 56 -30.26 31.52 -16.91
C VAL A 56 -30.39 30.11 -17.51
N GLN A 57 -30.59 29.99 -18.83
CA GLN A 57 -30.63 28.69 -19.49
C GLN A 57 -29.28 27.95 -19.42
N GLU A 58 -28.15 28.63 -19.62
CA GLU A 58 -26.81 28.05 -19.42
C GLU A 58 -26.60 27.56 -17.98
N MET A 59 -27.15 28.26 -16.98
CA MET A 59 -27.11 27.84 -15.58
C MET A 59 -28.01 26.63 -15.30
N GLU A 60 -29.19 26.55 -15.90
CA GLU A 60 -30.05 25.35 -15.84
C GLU A 60 -29.36 24.14 -16.48
N GLU A 61 -28.73 24.29 -17.64
CA GLU A 61 -27.96 23.24 -18.31
C GLU A 61 -26.78 22.75 -17.44
N MET A 62 -26.06 23.66 -16.75
CA MET A 62 -25.01 23.29 -15.80
C MET A 62 -25.54 22.54 -14.56
N LEU A 63 -26.68 22.94 -14.01
CA LEU A 63 -27.30 22.24 -12.86
C LEU A 63 -27.70 20.81 -13.22
N ASN A 64 -28.27 20.60 -14.41
CA ASN A 64 -28.58 19.25 -14.91
C ASN A 64 -27.33 18.35 -15.06
N ILE A 65 -26.18 18.92 -15.45
CA ILE A 65 -24.89 18.19 -15.50
C ILE A 65 -24.41 17.82 -14.09
N VAL A 66 -24.57 18.71 -13.11
CA VAL A 66 -24.22 18.46 -11.70
C VAL A 66 -25.09 17.35 -11.11
N ASP A 67 -26.42 17.44 -11.26
CA ASP A 67 -27.35 16.44 -10.71
C ASP A 67 -27.14 15.05 -11.31
N THR A 68 -26.97 14.95 -12.64
CA THR A 68 -26.73 13.67 -13.31
C THR A 68 -25.41 13.02 -12.90
N GLU A 69 -24.34 13.78 -12.67
CA GLU A 69 -23.08 13.26 -12.13
C GLU A 69 -23.18 12.90 -10.63
N LEU A 70 -23.95 13.65 -9.83
CA LEU A 70 -24.19 13.32 -8.41
C LEU A 70 -24.93 11.99 -8.27
N ASP A 71 -26.00 11.76 -9.04
CA ASP A 71 -26.70 10.47 -9.05
C ASP A 71 -25.81 9.33 -9.59
N ARG A 72 -24.93 9.61 -10.56
CA ARG A 72 -23.93 8.66 -11.06
C ARG A 72 -22.95 8.25 -9.95
N GLN A 73 -22.39 9.20 -9.20
CA GLN A 73 -21.47 8.93 -8.08
C GLN A 73 -22.15 8.20 -6.91
N LYS A 74 -23.39 8.57 -6.61
CA LYS A 74 -24.25 7.91 -5.62
C LYS A 74 -24.52 6.44 -6.01
N GLY A 75 -24.71 6.16 -7.30
CA GLY A 75 -24.75 4.81 -7.86
C GLY A 75 -23.44 4.04 -7.71
N ASP A 76 -22.30 4.65 -8.08
CA ASP A 76 -20.97 4.05 -7.90
C ASP A 76 -20.69 3.66 -6.44
N LEU A 77 -21.01 4.55 -5.50
CA LEU A 77 -20.86 4.31 -4.06
C LEU A 77 -21.78 3.19 -3.55
N LEU A 78 -23.00 3.09 -4.07
CA LEU A 78 -23.91 1.99 -3.72
C LEU A 78 -23.37 0.64 -4.21
N ASN A 79 -22.89 0.59 -5.46
CA ASN A 79 -22.23 -0.59 -6.03
C ASN A 79 -20.97 -0.99 -5.25
N GLN A 80 -20.16 -0.01 -4.82
CA GLN A 80 -18.97 -0.25 -4.01
C GLN A 80 -19.34 -0.81 -2.61
N LYS A 81 -20.36 -0.25 -1.96
CA LYS A 81 -20.90 -0.75 -0.69
C LYS A 81 -21.35 -2.22 -0.82
N ASP A 82 -22.15 -2.54 -1.83
CA ASP A 82 -22.65 -3.91 -2.04
C ASP A 82 -21.52 -4.91 -2.35
N LEU A 83 -20.47 -4.48 -3.05
CA LEU A 83 -19.28 -5.29 -3.29
C LEU A 83 -18.45 -5.50 -2.01
N ILE A 84 -18.43 -4.53 -1.10
CA ILE A 84 -17.79 -4.67 0.22
C ILE A 84 -18.60 -5.61 1.12
N MET A 85 -19.93 -5.50 1.16
CA MET A 85 -20.81 -6.41 1.90
C MET A 85 -20.58 -7.86 1.46
N LYS A 86 -20.69 -8.17 0.15
CA LYS A 86 -20.49 -9.52 -0.38
C LYS A 86 -19.09 -10.11 -0.07
N LYS A 87 -18.07 -9.26 0.07
CA LYS A 87 -16.73 -9.68 0.51
C LYS A 87 -16.68 -9.95 2.01
N PHE A 88 -17.38 -9.17 2.82
CA PHE A 88 -17.50 -9.37 4.26
C PHE A 88 -18.24 -10.68 4.57
N ASP A 89 -19.35 -10.95 3.89
CA ASP A 89 -20.14 -12.19 4.01
C ASP A 89 -19.25 -13.42 3.73
N CYS A 90 -18.50 -13.40 2.61
CA CYS A 90 -17.56 -14.47 2.24
C CYS A 90 -16.41 -14.66 3.26
N ILE A 91 -15.95 -13.58 3.91
CA ILE A 91 -14.97 -13.66 5.00
C ILE A 91 -15.60 -14.28 6.26
N GLN A 92 -16.85 -13.95 6.57
CA GLN A 92 -17.57 -14.56 7.68
C GLN A 92 -17.77 -16.06 7.46
N ASP A 93 -18.28 -16.48 6.29
CA ASP A 93 -18.42 -17.89 5.90
C ASP A 93 -17.10 -18.65 6.09
N HIS A 94 -15.98 -18.06 5.63
CA HIS A 94 -14.66 -18.66 5.78
C HIS A 94 -14.24 -18.78 7.25
N CYS A 95 -14.53 -17.78 8.08
CA CYS A 95 -14.30 -17.86 9.53
C CYS A 95 -15.14 -18.94 10.21
N GLU A 96 -16.39 -19.15 9.79
CA GLU A 96 -17.27 -20.21 10.32
C GLU A 96 -16.81 -21.62 9.87
N HIS A 97 -16.32 -21.76 8.63
CA HIS A 97 -15.65 -22.97 8.16
C HIS A 97 -14.36 -23.27 8.94
N LEU A 98 -13.51 -22.26 9.20
CA LEU A 98 -12.31 -22.43 10.03
C LEU A 98 -12.67 -22.78 11.50
N ALA A 99 -13.73 -22.18 12.05
CA ALA A 99 -14.19 -22.47 13.40
C ALA A 99 -14.71 -23.91 13.55
N SER A 100 -15.51 -24.39 12.59
CA SER A 100 -15.98 -25.79 12.56
C SER A 100 -14.85 -26.79 12.33
N PHE A 101 -13.91 -26.51 11.41
CA PHE A 101 -12.71 -27.32 11.21
C PHE A 101 -11.85 -27.42 12.49
N LYS A 102 -11.69 -26.32 13.23
CA LYS A 102 -10.99 -26.29 14.53
C LYS A 102 -11.69 -27.14 15.61
N ARG A 103 -13.03 -27.19 15.64
CA ARG A 103 -13.78 -28.10 16.52
C ARG A 103 -13.49 -29.56 16.16
N ASN A 104 -13.58 -29.90 14.87
CA ASN A 104 -13.36 -31.27 14.38
C ASN A 104 -11.94 -31.79 14.69
N ILE A 105 -10.91 -30.93 14.59
CA ILE A 105 -9.53 -31.27 15.01
C ILE A 105 -9.44 -31.56 16.52
N LYS A 106 -10.18 -30.84 17.37
CA LYS A 106 -10.18 -31.06 18.82
C LYS A 106 -10.78 -32.43 19.15
N THR A 107 -11.96 -32.74 18.61
CA THR A 107 -12.62 -34.05 18.78
C THR A 107 -11.77 -35.21 18.23
N ALA A 108 -11.09 -35.01 17.10
CA ALA A 108 -10.18 -36.01 16.52
C ALA A 108 -8.88 -36.24 17.32
N ARG A 109 -8.55 -35.39 18.30
CA ARG A 109 -7.47 -35.62 19.28
C ARG A 109 -8.00 -36.34 20.51
N GLU A 110 -9.15 -35.90 21.02
CA GLU A 110 -9.82 -36.51 22.20
C GLU A 110 -10.12 -38.01 21.98
N ILE A 111 -10.50 -38.41 20.76
CA ILE A 111 -10.70 -39.82 20.37
C ILE A 111 -9.39 -40.66 20.35
N LYS A 112 -8.22 -40.02 20.26
CA LYS A 112 -6.91 -40.70 20.27
C LYS A 112 -6.32 -40.84 21.68
N GLU A 113 -6.63 -39.92 22.59
CA GLU A 113 -6.12 -39.95 23.97
C GLU A 113 -6.84 -41.00 24.83
N THR A 114 -8.02 -41.49 24.42
CA THR A 114 -8.77 -42.55 25.11
C THR A 114 -8.34 -43.99 24.75
N ASN A 115 -7.34 -44.17 23.88
CA ASN A 115 -6.98 -45.48 23.29
C ASN A 115 -5.56 -45.99 23.64
N THR A 116 -5.04 -45.61 24.80
CA THR A 116 -3.83 -46.16 25.46
C THR A 116 -4.12 -46.25 26.97
N LEU A 117 -3.86 -47.32 27.73
CA LEU A 117 -3.03 -48.54 27.64
C LEU A 117 -3.74 -49.65 28.51
N PRO A 118 -3.34 -50.95 28.59
CA PRO A 118 -1.95 -51.43 28.68
C PRO A 118 -1.57 -52.73 27.94
N ASN A 119 -0.26 -53.00 28.01
CA ASN A 119 0.51 -54.12 27.45
C ASN A 119 0.44 -55.42 28.30
N PRO A 120 0.49 -56.62 27.67
CA PRO A 120 1.13 -57.79 28.31
C PRO A 120 2.26 -58.42 27.46
N LYS A 121 3.31 -58.91 28.14
CA LYS A 121 4.48 -59.60 27.52
C LYS A 121 4.32 -61.13 27.53
N VAL A 122 4.50 -61.80 26.39
CA VAL A 122 5.03 -63.19 26.19
C VAL A 122 5.56 -63.21 24.73
N GLN A 123 6.83 -63.42 24.35
CA GLN A 123 7.88 -64.41 24.63
C GLN A 123 7.88 -65.64 23.67
N SER A 124 8.66 -65.50 22.57
CA SER A 124 9.41 -66.51 21.77
C SER A 124 8.77 -67.82 21.26
N GLN A 125 8.93 -68.10 19.96
CA GLN A 125 9.65 -69.30 19.43
C GLN A 125 9.88 -69.21 17.89
N SER A 126 10.35 -70.27 17.20
CA SER A 126 11.30 -70.15 16.07
C SER A 126 11.17 -71.12 14.88
N MET A 127 11.54 -70.63 13.68
CA MET A 127 11.95 -71.34 12.41
C MET A 127 10.92 -72.20 11.64
N ILE A 128 10.93 -72.10 10.30
CA ILE A 128 11.45 -73.14 9.33
C ILE A 128 11.25 -72.71 7.84
N HIS A 129 12.31 -72.85 7.04
CA HIS A 129 12.46 -73.08 5.58
C HIS A 129 11.26 -72.90 4.60
N GLN A 130 11.30 -72.00 3.58
CA GLN A 130 11.97 -72.06 2.24
C GLN A 130 11.18 -72.83 1.15
N PRO A 131 11.46 -72.65 -0.18
CA PRO A 131 11.95 -71.47 -0.95
C PRO A 131 11.15 -71.27 -2.29
N VAL A 132 11.58 -70.35 -3.18
CA VAL A 132 11.77 -70.60 -4.64
C VAL A 132 12.35 -69.36 -5.38
N THR A 133 13.25 -69.66 -6.32
CA THR A 133 14.03 -68.91 -7.33
C THR A 133 13.44 -67.63 -7.98
N LYS A 134 14.16 -66.74 -8.73
CA LYS A 134 15.39 -66.92 -9.57
C LYS A 134 15.97 -65.56 -10.07
N ALA A 135 17.31 -65.40 -10.09
CA ALA A 135 18.12 -64.48 -10.94
C ALA A 135 17.83 -62.94 -10.89
N ASN A 136 18.70 -62.02 -11.36
CA ASN A 136 19.95 -62.15 -12.11
C ASN A 136 21.06 -61.17 -11.61
N VAL A 137 22.31 -61.45 -11.98
CA VAL A 137 23.58 -60.91 -11.41
C VAL A 137 24.34 -59.98 -12.37
N LYS A 138 24.99 -58.93 -11.84
CA LYS A 138 26.33 -58.35 -12.20
C LYS A 138 26.49 -56.98 -11.48
N SER A 139 27.49 -56.64 -10.64
CA SER A 139 28.85 -57.14 -10.29
C SER A 139 30.04 -56.53 -11.08
N VAL A 140 31.18 -56.32 -10.38
CA VAL A 140 32.47 -55.67 -10.79
C VAL A 140 32.35 -54.13 -10.95
N ARG A 141 33.23 -53.23 -10.47
CA ARG A 141 34.44 -53.17 -9.57
C ARG A 141 34.39 -51.79 -8.85
N LYS A 142 35.06 -51.37 -7.76
CA LYS A 142 36.17 -51.76 -6.84
C LYS A 142 37.65 -51.48 -7.21
N GLU A 143 38.21 -50.40 -6.66
CA GLU A 143 39.58 -50.17 -6.11
C GLU A 143 39.61 -48.71 -5.60
N ASP A 144 39.69 -48.41 -4.30
CA ASP A 144 40.88 -48.32 -3.44
C ASP A 144 41.96 -47.30 -3.85
N ASN A 145 42.12 -46.24 -3.04
CA ASN A 145 43.43 -45.86 -2.53
C ASN A 145 43.36 -45.05 -1.21
N ARG A 146 44.51 -44.88 -0.54
CA ARG A 146 44.62 -44.63 0.92
C ARG A 146 45.60 -43.48 1.21
N ILE A 147 45.64 -43.01 2.48
CA ILE A 147 46.66 -42.08 3.06
C ILE A 147 46.41 -40.61 2.64
N LYS A 148 46.55 -39.54 3.47
CA LYS A 148 47.23 -39.27 4.75
C LYS A 148 46.40 -38.31 5.64
N LYS A 149 46.60 -38.34 6.96
CA LYS A 149 46.39 -37.18 7.87
C LYS A 149 47.74 -36.51 8.16
N PRO A 150 47.76 -35.26 8.64
CA PRO A 150 48.32 -35.03 9.98
C PRO A 150 47.36 -34.24 10.91
N SER A 151 47.84 -33.90 12.11
CA SER A 151 47.09 -33.22 13.19
C SER A 151 47.97 -32.20 13.92
N GLY A 152 47.35 -31.18 14.50
CA GLY A 152 47.93 -30.11 15.32
C GLY A 152 46.95 -28.91 15.32
N ASN A 153 46.34 -28.48 16.43
CA ASN A 153 46.88 -27.87 17.66
C ASN A 153 47.51 -26.48 17.38
N ASP A 154 47.03 -25.36 17.98
CA ASP A 154 45.89 -25.21 18.91
C ASP A 154 45.03 -23.94 18.61
N THR A 155 44.79 -22.87 19.39
CA THR A 155 45.19 -22.47 20.76
C THR A 155 44.23 -21.41 21.35
N ASN A 156 43.96 -21.47 22.66
CA ASN A 156 43.53 -20.38 23.57
C ASN A 156 42.16 -19.65 23.38
N LYS A 157 41.31 -19.76 24.43
CA LYS A 157 40.16 -18.87 24.73
C LYS A 157 40.53 -17.79 25.77
N ALA A 158 40.16 -16.54 25.52
CA ALA A 158 39.92 -15.47 26.52
C ALA A 158 39.40 -14.20 25.81
N LYS A 159 38.50 -13.35 26.32
CA LYS A 159 37.54 -13.35 27.45
C LYS A 159 36.34 -12.43 27.07
N HIS A 160 35.19 -12.57 27.72
CA HIS A 160 34.01 -11.65 27.65
C HIS A 160 34.31 -10.30 28.36
N PRO A 161 33.46 -9.23 28.28
CA PRO A 161 32.03 -9.14 27.90
C PRO A 161 31.76 -8.08 26.78
N VAL A 162 30.55 -7.67 26.36
CA VAL A 162 29.40 -7.05 27.06
C VAL A 162 28.08 -7.44 26.39
N ALA A 163 26.97 -7.46 27.14
CA ALA A 163 25.61 -7.71 26.63
C ALA A 163 24.84 -6.40 26.35
N THR A 164 23.98 -6.43 25.33
CA THR A 164 22.82 -5.52 25.21
C THR A 164 21.58 -6.31 24.83
N GLU A 165 20.45 -5.92 25.42
CA GLU A 165 19.19 -6.67 25.37
C GLU A 165 18.48 -6.48 24.02
N TYR A 166 18.21 -7.58 23.30
CA TYR A 166 17.22 -7.56 22.21
C TYR A 166 15.81 -7.49 22.80
N LYS A 167 15.37 -6.28 23.12
CA LYS A 167 14.03 -6.01 23.66
C LYS A 167 12.96 -6.50 22.69
N SER A 168 11.89 -7.06 23.26
CA SER A 168 10.88 -7.84 22.54
C SER A 168 10.21 -7.05 21.41
N ASN A 169 9.85 -7.77 20.34
CA ASN A 169 9.02 -7.26 19.25
C ASN A 169 7.66 -6.79 19.81
N LYS A 170 7.53 -5.49 20.08
CA LYS A 170 6.23 -4.81 19.92
C LYS A 170 5.87 -4.86 18.43
N SER A 171 4.57 -4.91 18.11
CA SER A 171 4.14 -4.70 16.74
C SER A 171 4.66 -3.34 16.26
N ARG A 172 5.34 -3.33 15.11
CA ARG A 172 5.76 -2.09 14.47
C ARG A 172 4.59 -1.56 13.67
N ASP A 173 3.60 -1.04 14.40
CA ASP A 173 2.40 -0.42 13.84
C ASP A 173 2.85 0.68 12.87
N ILE A 174 2.39 0.58 11.62
CA ILE A 174 2.86 1.44 10.53
C ILE A 174 1.99 2.70 10.54
N PRO A 175 2.56 3.90 10.72
CA PRO A 175 1.78 5.14 10.69
C PRO A 175 1.06 5.29 9.36
N ILE A 176 -0.21 5.70 9.42
CA ILE A 176 -0.92 6.19 8.24
C ILE A 176 -0.24 7.49 7.81
N VAL A 177 0.03 7.63 6.51
CA VAL A 177 0.70 8.81 5.95
C VAL A 177 -0.27 9.53 5.04
N GLU A 178 -0.54 10.79 5.34
CA GLU A 178 -1.44 11.61 4.53
C GLU A 178 -0.86 11.81 3.13
N PRO A 179 -1.70 11.74 2.07
CA PRO A 179 -1.29 12.07 0.71
C PRO A 179 -0.78 13.51 0.64
N ILE A 180 0.01 13.81 -0.39
CA ILE A 180 0.43 15.18 -0.69
C ILE A 180 -0.78 15.92 -1.24
N SER A 181 -1.19 17.00 -0.58
CA SER A 181 -2.24 17.91 -1.08
C SER A 181 -1.80 18.64 -2.35
N LYS A 182 -2.74 19.27 -3.07
CA LYS A 182 -2.38 20.08 -4.26
C LYS A 182 -1.48 21.26 -3.87
N TYR A 183 -1.80 21.94 -2.77
CA TYR A 183 -1.02 23.06 -2.23
C TYR A 183 0.43 22.66 -1.90
N GLU A 184 0.64 21.57 -1.17
CA GLU A 184 1.99 21.04 -0.86
C GLU A 184 2.77 20.58 -2.09
N PHE A 185 2.10 20.33 -3.23
CA PHE A 185 2.72 19.92 -4.49
C PHE A 185 3.08 21.11 -5.39
N ASP A 186 2.31 22.19 -5.32
CA ASP A 186 2.58 23.44 -6.05
C ASP A 186 3.59 24.35 -5.30
N ASP A 187 3.77 24.17 -3.99
CA ASP A 187 4.89 24.72 -3.21
C ASP A 187 6.25 24.09 -3.59
N ILE A 188 6.27 22.86 -4.14
CA ILE A 188 7.52 22.18 -4.53
C ILE A 188 8.19 22.94 -5.69
N PRO A 189 9.43 23.44 -5.52
CA PRO A 189 10.13 24.17 -6.56
C PRO A 189 10.26 23.36 -7.85
N GLN A 190 10.01 24.00 -9.01
CA GLN A 190 9.96 23.32 -10.31
C GLN A 190 11.23 22.52 -10.64
N TYR A 191 12.41 22.98 -10.20
CA TYR A 191 13.68 22.26 -10.39
C TYR A 191 13.79 20.97 -9.56
N MET A 192 13.07 20.86 -8.43
CA MET A 192 12.95 19.62 -7.65
C MET A 192 11.89 18.69 -8.26
N ARG A 193 10.76 19.26 -8.68
CA ARG A 193 9.59 18.57 -9.25
C ARG A 193 9.85 18.00 -10.65
N GLY A 194 10.68 18.68 -11.44
CA GLY A 194 11.01 18.29 -12.82
C GLY A 194 9.77 18.24 -13.71
N ARG A 195 9.33 17.03 -14.06
CA ARG A 195 8.13 16.77 -14.87
C ARG A 195 7.14 15.80 -14.20
N ILE A 196 7.25 15.53 -12.90
CA ILE A 196 6.27 14.65 -12.24
C ILE A 196 4.92 15.38 -12.04
N THR A 197 3.83 14.63 -12.11
CA THR A 197 2.48 15.14 -11.79
C THR A 197 2.14 14.90 -10.31
N HIS A 198 1.12 15.58 -9.80
CA HIS A 198 0.58 15.40 -8.44
C HIS A 198 0.17 13.94 -8.19
N SER A 199 -0.55 13.35 -9.15
CA SER A 199 -0.92 11.93 -9.16
C SER A 199 0.30 11.02 -9.13
N SER A 200 1.32 11.29 -9.97
CA SER A 200 2.57 10.51 -9.99
C SER A 200 3.35 10.58 -8.67
N LEU A 201 3.34 11.71 -7.96
CA LEU A 201 3.96 11.84 -6.64
C LEU A 201 3.22 11.01 -5.59
N ASN A 202 1.89 11.10 -5.56
CA ASN A 202 1.05 10.34 -4.62
C ASN A 202 1.10 8.83 -4.88
N GLN A 203 1.11 8.38 -6.14
CA GLN A 203 1.35 6.98 -6.47
C GLN A 203 2.74 6.50 -6.01
N GLY A 204 3.75 7.38 -6.08
CA GLY A 204 5.08 7.13 -5.51
C GLY A 204 5.08 6.99 -3.99
N LEU A 205 4.27 7.79 -3.28
CA LEU A 205 4.07 7.67 -1.83
C LEU A 205 3.38 6.35 -1.45
N VAL A 206 2.33 5.96 -2.18
CA VAL A 206 1.65 4.67 -1.99
C VAL A 206 2.65 3.53 -2.15
N SER A 207 3.44 3.51 -3.22
CA SER A 207 4.43 2.43 -3.43
C SER A 207 5.62 2.46 -2.46
N PHE A 208 5.96 3.61 -1.89
CA PHE A 208 6.87 3.69 -0.75
C PHE A 208 6.25 3.08 0.51
N MET A 209 4.96 3.31 0.78
CA MET A 209 4.22 2.68 1.90
C MET A 209 4.02 1.18 1.72
N GLU A 210 3.72 0.70 0.51
CA GLU A 210 3.67 -0.73 0.17
C GLU A 210 5.02 -1.41 0.47
N THR A 211 6.13 -0.78 0.06
CA THR A 211 7.49 -1.25 0.28
C THR A 211 7.86 -1.32 1.77
N ILE A 212 7.54 -0.27 2.54
CA ILE A 212 7.69 -0.25 4.01
C ILE A 212 6.85 -1.38 4.64
N THR A 213 5.61 -1.55 4.19
CA THR A 213 4.67 -2.54 4.72
C THR A 213 5.16 -3.96 4.51
N ALA A 214 5.51 -4.34 3.28
CA ALA A 214 6.03 -5.68 2.98
C ALA A 214 7.32 -5.98 3.76
N LYS A 215 8.24 -5.01 3.87
CA LYS A 215 9.50 -5.15 4.62
C LYS A 215 9.27 -5.41 6.12
N TYR A 216 8.39 -4.65 6.76
CA TYR A 216 8.16 -4.80 8.21
C TYR A 216 7.18 -5.93 8.56
N GLN A 217 6.27 -6.31 7.66
CA GLN A 217 5.51 -7.57 7.76
C GLN A 217 6.44 -8.79 7.71
N LEU A 218 7.45 -8.79 6.82
CA LEU A 218 8.46 -9.85 6.79
C LEU A 218 9.26 -9.88 8.10
N LEU A 219 9.73 -8.73 8.60
CA LEU A 219 10.48 -8.65 9.86
C LEU A 219 9.65 -8.98 11.13
N ALA A 220 8.33 -8.85 11.08
CA ALA A 220 7.42 -9.24 12.16
C ALA A 220 7.02 -10.72 12.10
N THR A 221 7.13 -11.37 10.93
CA THR A 221 6.79 -12.77 10.74
C THR A 221 7.77 -13.69 11.47
N HIS A 222 7.26 -14.67 12.20
CA HIS A 222 8.09 -15.64 12.93
C HIS A 222 8.96 -16.46 11.98
N SER A 223 10.25 -16.60 12.27
CA SER A 223 11.21 -17.10 11.28
C SER A 223 11.01 -18.57 10.84
N SER A 224 10.24 -19.37 11.59
CA SER A 224 9.79 -20.70 11.15
C SER A 224 8.73 -20.67 10.04
N ARG A 225 8.29 -19.49 9.59
CA ARG A 225 7.32 -19.29 8.49
C ARG A 225 7.96 -18.69 7.24
N HIS A 226 9.27 -18.44 7.24
CA HIS A 226 10.00 -17.97 6.06
C HIS A 226 10.39 -19.13 5.15
N SER A 227 10.37 -18.90 3.85
CA SER A 227 11.22 -19.63 2.88
C SER A 227 12.71 -19.27 3.06
N ASP A 228 13.60 -20.05 2.43
CA ASP A 228 15.06 -19.77 2.47
C ASP A 228 15.44 -18.40 1.91
N GLU A 229 14.71 -17.90 0.91
CA GLU A 229 14.91 -16.55 0.38
C GLU A 229 14.47 -15.47 1.36
N GLU A 230 13.29 -15.65 1.96
CA GLU A 230 12.75 -14.74 2.97
C GLU A 230 13.62 -14.68 4.22
N MET A 231 14.21 -15.81 4.64
CA MET A 231 15.14 -15.85 5.76
C MET A 231 16.43 -15.06 5.45
N LYS A 232 17.01 -15.24 4.24
CA LYS A 232 18.16 -14.44 3.77
C LYS A 232 17.81 -12.95 3.68
N ARG A 233 16.61 -12.62 3.18
CA ARG A 233 16.09 -11.25 3.04
C ARG A 233 15.85 -10.58 4.40
N ALA A 234 15.27 -11.29 5.37
CA ALA A 234 15.10 -10.82 6.74
C ALA A 234 16.44 -10.65 7.47
N GLN A 235 17.44 -11.51 7.21
CA GLN A 235 18.81 -11.34 7.71
C GLN A 235 19.49 -10.10 7.09
N LEU A 236 19.35 -9.90 5.77
CA LEU A 236 19.82 -8.70 5.08
C LEU A 236 19.21 -7.43 5.69
N TYR A 237 17.89 -7.37 5.88
CA TYR A 237 17.24 -6.22 6.52
C TYR A 237 17.71 -5.95 7.95
N LYS A 238 17.99 -6.99 8.75
CA LYS A 238 18.62 -6.84 10.07
C LYS A 238 20.04 -6.27 9.97
N SER A 239 20.82 -6.65 8.96
CA SER A 239 22.16 -6.08 8.70
C SER A 239 22.15 -4.65 8.13
N GLN A 240 21.00 -4.18 7.63
CA GLN A 240 20.84 -2.78 7.18
C GLN A 240 20.61 -1.81 8.35
N GLU A 241 20.22 -2.27 9.55
CA GLU A 241 20.00 -1.42 10.72
C GLU A 241 21.32 -0.74 11.18
N ASN A 242 21.24 0.48 11.73
CA ASN A 242 22.34 1.16 12.40
C ASN A 242 21.82 1.96 13.61
N SER A 243 22.68 2.77 14.25
CA SER A 243 22.31 3.62 15.38
C SER A 243 21.19 4.63 15.08
N GLU A 244 21.11 5.13 13.86
CA GLU A 244 20.15 6.16 13.42
C GLU A 244 18.82 5.60 12.93
N THR A 245 18.79 4.34 12.45
CA THR A 245 17.53 3.65 12.08
C THR A 245 16.78 3.07 13.27
N SER A 246 17.38 3.06 14.46
CA SER A 246 16.73 2.57 15.68
C SER A 246 15.38 3.25 15.91
N GLY A 247 14.32 2.44 16.03
CA GLY A 247 12.93 2.89 16.18
C GLY A 247 12.31 3.56 14.94
N GLN A 248 12.99 3.58 13.80
CA GLN A 248 12.48 4.09 12.52
C GLN A 248 11.89 2.97 11.66
N LEU A 249 11.05 3.34 10.69
CA LEU A 249 10.65 2.47 9.57
C LEU A 249 11.33 3.00 8.32
N PHE A 250 12.16 2.19 7.64
CA PHE A 250 12.91 2.63 6.46
C PHE A 250 13.02 1.55 5.38
N CYS A 251 13.06 1.99 4.12
CA CYS A 251 13.42 1.16 2.98
C CYS A 251 14.71 1.66 2.31
N THR A 252 15.27 0.84 1.43
CA THR A 252 16.40 1.18 0.55
C THR A 252 15.93 1.31 -0.89
N THR A 253 16.80 1.77 -1.80
CA THR A 253 16.51 1.77 -3.24
C THR A 253 16.25 0.36 -3.76
N ASP A 254 16.92 -0.66 -3.21
CA ASP A 254 16.74 -2.06 -3.64
C ASP A 254 15.44 -2.67 -3.12
N ASP A 255 15.00 -2.27 -1.92
CA ASP A 255 13.69 -2.65 -1.38
C ASP A 255 12.56 -2.11 -2.28
N LEU A 256 12.69 -0.88 -2.78
CA LEU A 256 11.71 -0.25 -3.69
C LEU A 256 11.63 -0.98 -5.04
N LYS A 257 12.77 -1.44 -5.60
CA LYS A 257 12.79 -2.26 -6.83
C LYS A 257 12.13 -3.62 -6.65
N LEU A 258 12.11 -4.15 -5.42
CA LEU A 258 11.61 -5.48 -5.10
C LEU A 258 10.08 -5.49 -4.87
N TYR A 259 9.57 -4.51 -4.15
CA TYR A 259 8.16 -4.46 -3.73
C TYR A 259 7.29 -3.49 -4.54
N SER A 260 7.87 -2.68 -5.42
CA SER A 260 7.10 -1.75 -6.26
C SER A 260 7.59 -1.72 -7.70
N ASN A 261 6.73 -1.23 -8.60
CA ASN A 261 7.06 -1.03 -10.01
C ASN A 261 8.02 0.16 -10.26
N LEU A 262 8.52 0.82 -9.21
CA LEU A 262 9.50 1.91 -9.28
C LEU A 262 10.90 1.37 -9.62
N LYS A 263 11.10 1.03 -10.90
CA LYS A 263 12.44 0.79 -11.49
C LYS A 263 13.40 1.92 -11.11
N GLU A 264 14.71 1.63 -11.04
CA GLU A 264 15.73 2.62 -10.67
C GLU A 264 15.93 3.68 -11.77
N THR A 265 15.03 4.65 -11.80
CA THR A 265 14.94 5.72 -12.78
C THR A 265 15.19 7.05 -12.10
N ASN A 266 15.48 8.09 -12.90
CA ASN A 266 15.53 9.45 -12.37
C ASN A 266 14.18 9.89 -11.80
N THR A 267 13.06 9.36 -12.30
CA THR A 267 11.71 9.57 -11.73
C THR A 267 11.62 9.14 -10.27
N THR A 268 12.14 7.96 -9.92
CA THR A 268 12.15 7.46 -8.52
C THR A 268 12.98 8.36 -7.61
N LYS A 269 14.12 8.87 -8.10
CA LYS A 269 14.96 9.84 -7.37
C LYS A 269 14.26 11.19 -7.18
N ILE A 270 13.55 11.67 -8.20
CA ILE A 270 12.75 12.91 -8.14
C ILE A 270 11.58 12.75 -7.16
N VAL A 271 10.84 11.64 -7.21
CA VAL A 271 9.76 11.30 -6.26
C VAL A 271 10.28 11.32 -4.82
N LEU A 272 11.36 10.60 -4.51
CA LEU A 272 11.95 10.59 -3.16
C LEU A 272 12.45 11.98 -2.72
N THR A 273 12.93 12.80 -3.65
CA THR A 273 13.33 14.20 -3.38
C THR A 273 12.12 15.08 -3.06
N CYS A 274 11.00 14.89 -3.76
CA CYS A 274 9.73 15.59 -3.51
C CYS A 274 9.08 15.15 -2.19
N LEU A 275 9.00 13.84 -1.90
CA LEU A 275 8.49 13.32 -0.62
C LEU A 275 9.33 13.76 0.58
N ARG A 276 10.63 14.02 0.38
CA ARG A 276 11.52 14.64 1.36
C ARG A 276 11.25 16.15 1.54
N HIS A 277 10.91 16.86 0.47
CA HIS A 277 10.48 18.26 0.55
C HIS A 277 9.17 18.39 1.33
N CYS A 278 8.15 17.60 1.00
CA CYS A 278 6.86 17.53 1.71
C CYS A 278 6.95 16.80 3.07
N LYS A 279 8.15 16.64 3.65
CA LYS A 279 8.42 16.10 4.99
C LYS A 279 7.86 14.69 5.29
N ARG A 280 7.41 13.92 4.29
CA ARG A 280 6.93 12.53 4.49
C ARG A 280 8.10 11.54 4.64
N VAL A 281 9.25 11.83 4.01
CA VAL A 281 10.43 10.94 4.00
C VAL A 281 11.68 11.70 4.45
N LYS A 282 12.52 11.06 5.27
CA LYS A 282 13.87 11.54 5.60
C LYS A 282 14.94 10.58 5.10
N GLU A 283 16.11 11.13 4.79
CA GLU A 283 17.23 10.36 4.27
C GLU A 283 18.26 10.12 5.39
N ILE A 284 18.50 8.85 5.72
CA ILE A 284 19.50 8.41 6.70
C ILE A 284 20.69 7.81 5.94
N ARG A 285 21.90 8.33 6.19
CA ARG A 285 23.13 7.90 5.54
C ARG A 285 24.07 7.26 6.55
N GLY A 286 24.08 5.92 6.56
CA GLY A 286 25.02 5.16 7.38
C GLY A 286 26.40 5.02 6.71
N PRO A 287 27.33 4.27 7.35
CA PRO A 287 28.62 3.96 6.74
C PRO A 287 28.45 3.20 5.41
N GLY A 288 29.35 3.48 4.45
CA GLY A 288 29.31 2.92 3.09
C GLY A 288 28.45 3.74 2.14
N LYS A 289 27.95 3.10 1.07
CA LYS A 289 27.13 3.74 0.01
C LYS A 289 25.61 3.55 0.19
N LEU A 290 25.17 2.98 1.31
CA LEU A 290 23.77 2.62 1.53
C LEU A 290 22.93 3.78 2.07
N ILE A 291 22.13 4.37 1.18
CA ILE A 291 21.11 5.36 1.52
C ILE A 291 19.86 4.63 2.03
N ARG A 292 19.24 5.17 3.09
CA ARG A 292 18.02 4.65 3.70
C ARG A 292 16.96 5.75 3.71
N TYR A 293 15.79 5.44 3.16
CA TYR A 293 14.64 6.34 3.11
C TYR A 293 13.70 5.95 4.24
N ALA A 294 13.76 6.71 5.33
CA ALA A 294 12.94 6.47 6.52
C ALA A 294 11.67 7.31 6.48
N LEU A 295 10.56 6.72 6.92
CA LEU A 295 9.33 7.44 7.18
C LEU A 295 9.57 8.49 8.28
N VAL A 296 9.09 9.71 8.04
CA VAL A 296 8.91 10.70 9.10
C VAL A 296 7.62 10.35 9.84
N LYS A 297 7.71 10.19 11.17
CA LYS A 297 6.51 10.04 12.00
C LYS A 297 5.84 11.42 12.13
N PRO A 298 4.51 11.52 12.06
CA PRO A 298 3.79 12.70 12.52
C PRO A 298 4.05 12.93 14.03
#